data_AF-A0A455H2D4-F1
#
_entry.id   AF-A0A455H2D4-F1
#
_cell.length_a   1.000
_cell.length_b   1.000
_cell.length_c   1.000
_cell.angle_alpha   90.00
_cell.angle_beta   90.00
_cell.angle_gamma   90.00
#
_symmetry.space_group_name_H-M   'P 1'
#
loop_
_entity.id
_entity.type
_entity.pdbx_description
1 polymer ?
#
loop_
_entity_poly.entity_id
_entity_poly.type
_entity_poly.pdbx_seq_one_letter_code
_entity_poly.pdbx_strand_id
1 'polypeptide(L)'
;FLIYKNIVNGVLKIMLYRSYTTTQGKNASGSRALWRATGMKDSDFKKPIIAIVNSFSEFVPGHIHLRNLGKFVAKEIILNGGVPKEFNTIAIDDGIAMGHSGMLYSLPSREIIADSIEYVVNAHCVDAMVCISNCDKITPGMLIAALRINIPTIFVSGGPMESGRIKIDNKMQKIDLVDAIVYGSNNKKNIFSKLIEKNACPTCGSCSGMFTANSMNCLTEVLGLAFPGNGTLLATHSNRKKFFSLQANI
;
A
#
# COMPACT_ATOMS: atom_id res chain seq x y z
N PHE A 1 -12.15 -0.49 -16.67
CA PHE A 1 -12.52 0.93 -16.91
C PHE A 1 -13.67 1.14 -17.90
N LEU A 2 -14.91 1.15 -17.41
CA LEU A 2 -16.06 1.66 -18.16
C LEU A 2 -16.02 3.20 -18.13
N ILE A 3 -16.06 3.83 -19.30
CA ILE A 3 -16.28 5.27 -19.44
C ILE A 3 -17.64 5.55 -18.79
N TYR A 4 -17.65 6.19 -17.62
CA TYR A 4 -18.88 6.70 -16.99
C TYR A 4 -19.52 7.67 -17.98
N LYS A 5 -20.63 7.25 -18.59
CA LYS A 5 -21.47 8.09 -19.44
C LYS A 5 -22.44 8.84 -18.53
N ASN A 6 -22.04 10.00 -18.04
CA ASN A 6 -22.98 10.92 -17.39
C ASN A 6 -23.68 11.76 -18.46
N ILE A 7 -25.01 11.64 -18.54
CA ILE A 7 -25.86 12.53 -19.33
C ILE A 7 -26.15 13.74 -18.46
N VAL A 8 -25.58 14.89 -18.80
CA VAL A 8 -25.94 16.18 -18.22
C VAL A 8 -26.52 17.04 -19.34
N ASN A 9 -27.76 17.49 -19.18
CA ASN A 9 -28.49 18.32 -20.16
C ASN A 9 -28.62 17.69 -21.56
N GLY A 10 -28.80 16.36 -21.67
CA GLY A 10 -29.03 15.69 -22.96
C GLY A 10 -27.80 15.57 -23.86
N VAL A 11 -26.62 16.03 -23.41
CA VAL A 11 -25.36 15.90 -24.15
C VAL A 11 -24.55 14.75 -23.57
N LEU A 12 -24.11 13.83 -24.42
CA LEU A 12 -23.19 12.75 -24.06
C LEU A 12 -21.81 13.36 -23.75
N LYS A 13 -21.56 13.68 -22.47
CA LYS A 13 -20.24 14.18 -22.05
C LYS A 13 -19.30 12.98 -21.96
N ILE A 14 -18.43 12.81 -22.96
CA ILE A 14 -17.31 11.86 -22.85
C ILE A 14 -16.51 12.30 -21.62
N MET A 15 -16.48 11.46 -20.58
CA MET A 15 -15.59 11.71 -19.45
C MET A 15 -14.16 11.62 -19.95
N LEU A 16 -13.53 12.78 -20.09
CA LEU A 16 -12.12 12.90 -20.41
C LEU A 16 -11.31 12.53 -19.16
N TYR A 17 -10.26 11.75 -19.34
CA TYR A 17 -9.30 11.44 -18.29
C TYR A 17 -8.71 12.74 -17.73
N ARG A 18 -8.49 12.81 -16.41
CA ARG A 18 -7.83 13.93 -15.73
C ARG A 18 -6.44 14.18 -16.35
N SER A 19 -5.76 13.10 -16.71
CA SER A 19 -4.40 13.13 -17.28
C SER A 19 -4.35 13.85 -18.62
N TYR A 20 -5.47 14.05 -19.31
CA TYR A 20 -5.50 14.81 -20.56
C TYR A 20 -5.05 16.25 -20.39
N THR A 21 -5.12 16.79 -19.18
CA THR A 21 -4.52 18.08 -18.80
C THR A 21 -3.02 18.13 -19.12
N THR A 22 -2.29 17.03 -18.89
CA THR A 22 -0.83 16.95 -19.10
C THR A 22 -0.43 16.14 -20.33
N THR A 23 -1.38 15.51 -21.03
CA THR A 23 -1.10 14.68 -22.21
C THR A 23 -1.70 15.19 -23.52
N GLN A 24 -2.76 16.02 -23.49
CA GLN A 24 -3.47 16.46 -24.70
C GLN A 24 -3.27 17.95 -25.04
N GLY A 25 -3.43 18.28 -26.32
CA GLY A 25 -3.33 19.65 -26.81
C GLY A 25 -1.89 20.18 -26.97
N LYS A 26 -1.77 21.33 -27.66
CA LYS A 26 -0.47 21.95 -27.94
C LYS A 26 0.26 22.38 -26.66
N ASN A 27 -0.46 22.93 -25.69
CA ASN A 27 0.11 23.48 -24.45
C ASN A 27 0.75 22.41 -23.56
N ALA A 28 0.32 21.14 -23.65
CA ALA A 28 0.91 20.04 -22.91
C ALA A 28 2.20 19.47 -23.56
N SER A 29 2.79 20.14 -24.56
CA SER A 29 4.01 19.67 -25.23
C SER A 29 5.18 19.48 -24.27
N GLY A 30 5.38 20.41 -23.32
CA GLY A 30 6.41 20.31 -22.30
C GLY A 30 6.20 19.12 -21.36
N SER A 31 4.96 18.95 -20.87
CA SER A 31 4.58 17.80 -20.04
C SER A 31 4.80 16.47 -20.79
N ARG A 32 4.38 16.39 -22.07
CA ARG A 32 4.65 15.20 -22.89
C ARG A 32 6.14 14.94 -23.09
N ALA A 33 6.97 15.96 -23.24
CA ALA A 33 8.43 15.79 -23.36
C ALA A 33 9.01 15.15 -22.09
N LEU A 34 8.58 15.62 -20.90
CA LEU A 34 8.98 15.01 -19.62
C LEU A 34 8.43 13.58 -19.47
N TRP A 35 7.17 13.34 -19.84
CA TRP A 35 6.59 12.01 -19.83
C TRP A 35 7.35 11.02 -20.72
N ARG A 36 7.84 11.46 -21.88
CA ARG A 36 8.70 10.65 -22.75
C ARG A 36 10.03 10.28 -22.09
N ALA A 37 10.62 11.19 -21.31
CA ALA A 37 11.82 10.90 -20.53
C ALA A 37 11.58 9.80 -19.48
N THR A 38 10.34 9.61 -19.03
CA THR A 38 9.94 8.47 -18.17
C THR A 38 9.57 7.20 -18.94
N GLY A 39 9.80 7.17 -20.27
CA GLY A 39 9.56 6.02 -21.13
C GLY A 39 8.19 5.95 -21.81
N MET A 40 7.32 6.98 -21.69
CA MET A 40 6.02 6.98 -22.38
C MET A 40 6.17 7.18 -23.90
N LYS A 41 5.35 6.47 -24.67
CA LYS A 41 5.27 6.56 -26.13
C LYS A 41 3.99 7.28 -26.56
N ASP A 42 3.89 7.60 -27.85
CA ASP A 42 2.73 8.29 -28.44
C ASP A 42 1.41 7.57 -28.18
N SER A 43 1.44 6.23 -28.23
CA SER A 43 0.29 5.38 -27.95
C SER A 43 -0.16 5.43 -26.49
N ASP A 44 0.70 5.87 -25.56
CA ASP A 44 0.39 5.92 -24.14
C ASP A 44 -0.38 7.19 -23.75
N PHE A 45 -0.25 8.30 -24.50
CA PHE A 45 -0.90 9.56 -24.14
C PHE A 45 -2.44 9.53 -24.22
N LYS A 46 -3.01 8.51 -24.86
CA LYS A 46 -4.47 8.31 -24.95
C LYS A 46 -5.02 7.42 -23.83
N LYS A 47 -4.15 6.73 -23.09
CA LYS A 47 -4.48 5.77 -22.03
C LYS A 47 -4.60 6.46 -20.68
N PRO A 48 -5.34 5.89 -19.70
CA PRO A 48 -5.37 6.41 -18.35
C PRO A 48 -4.01 6.24 -17.66
N ILE A 49 -3.58 7.26 -16.92
CA ILE A 49 -2.41 7.21 -16.04
C ILE A 49 -2.88 6.74 -14.67
N ILE A 50 -2.31 5.62 -14.20
CA ILE A 50 -2.65 5.00 -12.93
C ILE A 50 -1.47 5.15 -11.98
N ALA A 51 -1.65 5.85 -10.86
CA ALA A 51 -0.61 5.94 -9.85
C ALA A 51 -0.56 4.65 -9.02
N ILE A 52 0.64 4.11 -8.86
CA ILE A 52 0.91 3.07 -7.86
C ILE A 52 1.51 3.79 -6.66
N VAL A 53 0.70 3.95 -5.62
CA VAL A 53 1.11 4.59 -4.39
C VAL A 53 1.73 3.52 -3.50
N ASN A 54 3.05 3.43 -3.48
CA ASN A 54 3.78 2.42 -2.72
C ASN A 54 4.32 2.99 -1.41
N SER A 55 4.36 2.18 -0.35
CA SER A 55 5.02 2.52 0.90
C SER A 55 6.28 1.70 1.17
N PHE A 56 6.87 1.08 0.15
CA PHE A 56 8.09 0.29 0.28
C PHE A 56 9.18 1.03 1.07
N SER A 57 9.73 0.35 2.08
CA SER A 57 10.85 0.81 2.90
C SER A 57 11.62 -0.39 3.44
N GLU A 58 12.95 -0.29 3.44
CA GLU A 58 13.83 -1.32 4.03
C GLU A 58 13.91 -1.19 5.57
N PHE A 59 13.45 -0.07 6.14
CA PHE A 59 13.34 0.12 7.59
C PHE A 59 12.15 -0.60 8.20
N VAL A 60 11.16 -1.00 7.38
CA VAL A 60 9.87 -1.50 7.86
C VAL A 60 9.69 -2.95 7.35
N PRO A 61 9.80 -3.98 8.21
CA PRO A 61 9.69 -5.38 7.79
C PRO A 61 8.37 -5.71 7.09
N GLY A 62 7.28 -5.01 7.45
CA GLY A 62 6.00 -5.16 6.76
C GLY A 62 5.95 -4.62 5.35
N HIS A 63 6.98 -3.89 4.92
CA HIS A 63 6.99 -3.15 3.66
C HIS A 63 8.08 -3.60 2.69
N ILE A 64 9.03 -4.41 3.13
CA ILE A 64 10.20 -4.80 2.34
C ILE A 64 9.83 -5.54 1.03
N HIS A 65 8.77 -6.35 1.04
CA HIS A 65 8.32 -7.09 -0.15
C HIS A 65 7.51 -6.22 -1.13
N LEU A 66 7.08 -5.03 -0.72
CA LEU A 66 6.21 -4.17 -1.53
C LEU A 66 6.92 -3.62 -2.78
N ARG A 67 8.26 -3.58 -2.81
CA ARG A 67 9.03 -3.24 -4.03
C ARG A 67 8.70 -4.17 -5.18
N ASN A 68 8.56 -5.47 -4.90
CA ASN A 68 8.23 -6.47 -5.92
C ASN A 68 6.74 -6.43 -6.26
N LEU A 69 5.89 -6.10 -5.29
CA LEU A 69 4.46 -5.93 -5.49
C LEU A 69 4.14 -4.75 -6.41
N GLY A 70 4.80 -3.60 -6.24
CA GLY A 70 4.65 -2.44 -7.13
C GLY A 70 4.96 -2.78 -8.58
N LYS A 71 6.08 -3.46 -8.83
CA LYS A 71 6.45 -3.97 -10.16
C LYS A 71 5.42 -4.94 -10.74
N PHE A 72 4.82 -5.78 -9.90
CA PHE A 72 3.79 -6.71 -10.31
C PHE A 72 2.51 -5.97 -10.73
N VAL A 73 2.01 -5.07 -9.89
CA VAL A 73 0.85 -4.21 -10.18
C VAL A 73 1.07 -3.40 -11.45
N ALA A 74 2.27 -2.84 -11.66
CA ALA A 74 2.61 -2.11 -12.88
C ALA A 74 2.44 -2.97 -14.15
N LYS A 75 2.86 -4.23 -14.12
CA LYS A 75 2.69 -5.15 -15.26
C LYS A 75 1.21 -5.37 -15.57
N GLU A 76 0.40 -5.62 -14.55
CA GLU A 76 -1.04 -5.85 -14.73
C GLU A 76 -1.76 -4.61 -15.26
N ILE A 77 -1.40 -3.40 -14.80
CA ILE A 77 -1.95 -2.15 -15.35
C ILE A 77 -1.64 -2.02 -16.84
N ILE A 78 -0.41 -2.35 -17.27
CA ILE A 78 -0.01 -2.31 -18.69
C ILE A 78 -0.83 -3.31 -19.50
N LEU A 79 -1.01 -4.54 -19.00
CA LEU A 79 -1.81 -5.58 -19.66
C LEU A 79 -3.27 -5.17 -19.85
N ASN A 80 -3.81 -4.37 -18.92
CA ASN A 80 -5.17 -3.84 -18.97
C ASN A 80 -5.27 -2.46 -19.65
N GLY A 81 -4.23 -2.02 -20.35
CA GLY A 81 -4.28 -0.82 -21.21
C GLY A 81 -4.11 0.52 -20.48
N GLY A 82 -3.63 0.51 -19.23
CA GLY A 82 -3.24 1.71 -18.49
C GLY A 82 -1.74 2.02 -18.58
N VAL A 83 -1.35 3.19 -18.05
CA VAL A 83 0.04 3.62 -17.90
C VAL A 83 0.37 3.70 -16.41
N PRO A 84 1.13 2.76 -15.84
CA PRO A 84 1.50 2.81 -14.43
C PRO A 84 2.58 3.86 -14.20
N LYS A 85 2.42 4.65 -13.14
CA LYS A 85 3.48 5.50 -12.57
C LYS A 85 3.56 5.25 -11.08
N GLU A 86 4.62 4.56 -10.67
CA GLU A 86 4.89 4.24 -9.26
C GLU A 86 5.64 5.40 -8.61
N PHE A 87 5.21 5.75 -7.40
CA PHE A 87 5.96 6.61 -6.50
C PHE A 87 5.82 6.10 -5.07
N ASN A 88 6.75 6.55 -4.21
CA ASN A 88 6.76 6.14 -2.81
C ASN A 88 6.30 7.27 -1.88
N THR A 89 5.53 6.89 -0.87
CA THR A 89 5.34 7.68 0.35
C THR A 89 6.21 7.12 1.49
N ILE A 90 6.32 7.86 2.59
CA ILE A 90 7.11 7.45 3.75
C ILE A 90 6.47 6.27 4.50
N ALA A 91 7.27 5.58 5.32
CA ALA A 91 6.76 4.58 6.24
C ALA A 91 7.54 4.59 7.56
N ILE A 92 6.82 4.45 8.67
CA ILE A 92 7.37 4.30 10.03
C ILE A 92 6.92 2.95 10.56
N ASP A 93 7.84 2.24 11.23
CA ASP A 93 7.53 1.02 11.95
C ASP A 93 7.24 1.34 13.42
N ASP A 94 5.97 1.22 13.82
CA ASP A 94 5.54 1.49 15.20
C ASP A 94 6.17 0.52 16.21
N GLY A 95 6.46 -0.72 15.80
CA GLY A 95 7.12 -1.71 16.65
C GLY A 95 8.55 -1.32 16.99
N ILE A 96 9.32 -0.87 16.00
CA ILE A 96 10.68 -0.36 16.19
C ILE A 96 10.67 0.97 16.95
N ALA A 97 9.72 1.87 16.65
CA ALA A 97 9.64 3.18 17.28
C ALA A 97 9.19 3.15 18.75
N MET A 98 8.69 1.99 19.22
CA MET A 98 8.12 1.81 20.55
C MET A 98 9.17 1.94 21.66
N GLY A 99 8.81 2.63 22.74
CA GLY A 99 9.65 2.74 23.94
C GLY A 99 10.69 3.86 23.92
N HIS A 100 10.70 4.73 22.90
CA HIS A 100 11.58 5.90 22.84
C HIS A 100 10.94 7.09 22.09
N SER A 101 11.65 8.22 22.00
CA SER A 101 11.15 9.47 21.41
C SER A 101 10.68 9.36 19.95
N GLY A 102 11.16 8.37 19.20
CA GLY A 102 10.69 8.07 17.84
C GLY A 102 9.17 7.84 17.74
N MET A 103 8.50 7.35 18.78
CA MET A 103 7.05 7.15 18.77
C MET A 103 6.26 8.46 18.57
N LEU A 104 6.85 9.62 18.89
CA LEU A 104 6.24 10.93 18.65
C LEU A 104 6.02 11.22 17.15
N TYR A 105 6.71 10.50 16.26
CA TYR A 105 6.59 10.65 14.81
C TYR A 105 5.59 9.67 14.18
N SER A 106 5.09 8.67 14.92
CA SER A 106 4.18 7.65 14.38
C SER A 106 2.86 8.25 13.90
N LEU A 107 2.01 8.77 14.80
CA LEU A 107 0.69 9.26 14.41
C LEU A 107 0.74 10.45 13.42
N PRO A 108 1.62 11.46 13.59
CA PRO A 108 1.75 12.55 12.61
C PRO A 108 2.12 12.08 11.20
N SER A 109 2.81 10.94 11.06
CA SER A 109 3.14 10.40 9.74
C SER A 109 1.90 10.11 8.89
N ARG A 110 0.74 9.81 9.50
CA ARG A 110 -0.53 9.60 8.78
C ARG A 110 -0.89 10.79 7.90
N GLU A 111 -0.73 12.01 8.41
CA GLU A 111 -1.05 13.23 7.67
C GLU A 111 -0.01 13.49 6.57
N ILE A 112 1.27 13.30 6.87
CA ILE A 112 2.35 13.43 5.87
C ILE A 112 2.14 12.45 4.71
N ILE A 113 1.74 11.21 5.01
CA ILE A 113 1.39 10.21 4.01
C ILE A 113 0.24 10.72 3.16
N ALA A 114 -0.86 11.16 3.79
CA ALA A 114 -2.03 11.67 3.06
C ALA A 114 -1.66 12.84 2.14
N ASP A 115 -0.96 13.85 2.68
CA ASP A 115 -0.57 15.06 1.96
C ASP A 115 0.41 14.75 0.83
N SER A 116 1.38 13.86 1.06
CA SER A 116 2.34 13.46 0.01
C SER A 116 1.66 12.84 -1.21
N ILE A 117 0.62 12.03 -0.98
CA ILE A 117 -0.16 11.38 -2.04
C ILE A 117 -1.01 12.43 -2.76
N GLU A 118 -1.73 13.26 -2.00
CA GLU A 118 -2.59 14.31 -2.53
C GLU A 118 -1.83 15.26 -3.47
N TYR A 119 -0.61 15.66 -3.08
CA TYR A 119 0.21 16.55 -3.88
C TYR A 119 0.68 15.90 -5.18
N VAL A 120 1.22 14.68 -5.11
CA VAL A 120 1.72 13.98 -6.32
C VAL A 120 0.59 13.72 -7.30
N VAL A 121 -0.55 13.21 -6.81
CA VAL A 121 -1.67 12.76 -7.63
C VAL A 121 -2.38 13.94 -8.30
N ASN A 122 -2.64 15.02 -7.56
CA ASN A 122 -3.27 16.21 -8.12
C ASN A 122 -2.32 16.96 -9.08
N ALA A 123 -1.04 17.14 -8.72
CA ALA A 123 -0.08 17.84 -9.59
C ALA A 123 0.12 17.15 -10.94
N HIS A 124 0.10 15.81 -10.97
CA HIS A 124 0.25 15.04 -12.20
C HIS A 124 -1.08 14.72 -12.89
N CYS A 125 -2.21 15.18 -12.32
CA CYS A 125 -3.56 14.96 -12.84
C CYS A 125 -3.86 13.47 -13.10
N VAL A 126 -3.46 12.60 -12.18
CA VAL A 126 -3.61 11.14 -12.32
C VAL A 126 -5.09 10.73 -12.38
N ASP A 127 -5.40 9.66 -13.12
CA ASP A 127 -6.78 9.22 -13.37
C ASP A 127 -7.33 8.27 -12.31
N ALA A 128 -6.49 7.41 -11.74
CA ALA A 128 -6.84 6.45 -10.69
C ALA A 128 -5.62 6.04 -9.86
N MET A 129 -5.85 5.40 -8.71
CA MET A 129 -4.78 4.98 -7.79
C MET A 129 -4.89 3.52 -7.38
N VAL A 130 -3.74 2.86 -7.28
CA VAL A 130 -3.57 1.60 -6.55
C VAL A 130 -2.73 1.90 -5.31
N CYS A 131 -3.36 1.81 -4.14
CA CYS A 131 -2.73 2.05 -2.85
C CYS A 131 -2.15 0.75 -2.29
N ILE A 132 -0.82 0.62 -2.34
CA ILE A 132 -0.10 -0.52 -1.76
C ILE A 132 0.25 -0.18 -0.30
N SER A 133 -0.55 -0.67 0.64
CA SER A 133 -0.40 -0.36 2.09
C SER A 133 -0.06 -1.61 2.90
N ASN A 134 0.40 -1.44 4.15
CA ASN A 134 0.44 -2.57 5.08
C ASN A 134 0.40 -2.15 6.56
N CYS A 135 1.39 -1.39 7.03
CA CYS A 135 1.54 -1.04 8.45
C CYS A 135 0.58 0.05 8.95
N ASP A 136 0.53 0.18 10.28
CA ASP A 136 -0.47 0.92 11.07
C ASP A 136 -0.97 2.25 10.48
N LYS A 137 -0.07 3.23 10.28
CA LYS A 137 -0.47 4.59 9.87
C LYS A 137 -0.57 4.78 8.36
N ILE A 138 -0.17 3.76 7.60
CA ILE A 138 -0.06 3.79 6.15
C ILE A 138 -1.43 3.67 5.51
N THR A 139 -2.15 2.61 5.86
CA THR A 139 -3.50 2.35 5.37
C THR A 139 -4.46 3.52 5.62
N PRO A 140 -4.58 4.08 6.85
CA PRO A 140 -5.41 5.25 7.08
C PRO A 140 -4.90 6.51 6.37
N GLY A 141 -3.58 6.74 6.26
CA GLY A 141 -3.04 7.89 5.52
C GLY A 141 -3.39 7.84 4.03
N MET A 142 -3.23 6.67 3.41
CA MET A 142 -3.67 6.42 2.04
C MET A 142 -5.18 6.54 1.88
N LEU A 143 -5.97 6.09 2.85
CA LEU A 143 -7.43 6.21 2.84
C LEU A 143 -7.89 7.67 2.91
N ILE A 144 -7.27 8.49 3.75
CA ILE A 144 -7.55 9.94 3.81
C ILE A 144 -7.26 10.58 2.45
N ALA A 145 -6.10 10.29 1.83
CA ALA A 145 -5.78 10.80 0.51
C ALA A 145 -6.81 10.36 -0.55
N ALA A 146 -7.19 9.08 -0.56
CA ALA A 146 -8.20 8.55 -1.49
C ALA A 146 -9.53 9.31 -1.39
N LEU A 147 -10.00 9.56 -0.16
CA LEU A 147 -11.24 10.28 0.11
C LEU A 147 -11.14 11.77 -0.27
N ARG A 148 -10.01 12.43 0.00
CA ARG A 148 -9.78 13.85 -0.37
C ARG A 148 -9.73 14.04 -1.89
N ILE A 149 -9.03 13.16 -2.59
CA ILE A 149 -8.81 13.28 -4.05
C ILE A 149 -10.04 12.80 -4.83
N ASN A 150 -10.77 11.82 -4.31
CA ASN A 150 -12.02 11.29 -4.86
C ASN A 150 -11.91 10.85 -6.33
N ILE A 151 -10.91 9.99 -6.62
CA ILE A 151 -10.76 9.29 -7.90
C ILE A 151 -10.84 7.78 -7.71
N PRO A 152 -11.11 6.99 -8.77
CA PRO A 152 -11.10 5.54 -8.68
C PRO A 152 -9.85 5.05 -7.97
N THR A 153 -10.04 4.32 -6.86
CA THR A 153 -8.96 3.88 -5.98
C THR A 153 -9.23 2.48 -5.48
N ILE A 154 -8.17 1.65 -5.45
CA ILE A 154 -8.19 0.32 -4.85
C ILE A 154 -7.01 0.12 -3.90
N PHE A 155 -7.24 -0.62 -2.82
CA PHE A 155 -6.25 -0.92 -1.79
C PHE A 155 -5.74 -2.36 -1.92
N VAL A 156 -4.42 -2.48 -2.07
CA VAL A 156 -3.69 -3.75 -2.09
C VAL A 156 -2.82 -3.82 -0.85
N SER A 157 -3.19 -4.64 0.12
CA SER A 157 -2.38 -4.87 1.32
C SER A 157 -1.23 -5.82 1.06
N GLY A 158 -0.07 -5.55 1.66
CA GLY A 158 1.07 -6.48 1.70
C GLY A 158 0.79 -7.77 2.47
N GLY A 159 -0.18 -7.75 3.38
CA GLY A 159 -0.60 -8.87 4.22
C GLY A 159 0.19 -9.02 5.52
N PRO A 160 -0.40 -9.70 6.53
CA PRO A 160 0.25 -10.01 7.79
C PRO A 160 1.39 -11.01 7.63
N MET A 161 2.38 -10.89 8.52
CA MET A 161 3.44 -11.89 8.67
C MET A 161 2.92 -13.16 9.35
N GLU A 162 3.66 -14.25 9.21
CA GLU A 162 3.42 -15.48 9.95
C GLU A 162 3.68 -15.27 11.45
N SER A 163 2.92 -15.96 12.31
CA SER A 163 3.24 -16.02 13.74
C SER A 163 4.51 -16.84 13.97
N GLY A 164 5.37 -16.37 14.86
CA GLY A 164 6.51 -17.12 15.36
C GLY A 164 6.14 -18.40 16.11
N ARG A 165 7.10 -19.32 16.23
CA ARG A 165 6.94 -20.57 17.00
C ARG A 165 8.22 -20.95 17.71
N ILE A 166 8.12 -21.33 18.97
CA ILE A 166 9.24 -21.82 19.79
C ILE A 166 8.83 -23.06 20.58
N LYS A 167 9.81 -23.84 21.03
CA LYS A 167 9.59 -25.03 21.86
C LYS A 167 9.99 -24.73 23.30
N ILE A 168 9.04 -24.82 24.23
CA ILE A 168 9.24 -24.65 25.68
C ILE A 168 8.70 -25.90 26.36
N ASP A 169 9.50 -26.55 27.21
CA ASP A 169 9.13 -27.78 27.94
C ASP A 169 8.51 -28.87 27.04
N ASN A 170 9.14 -29.10 25.89
CA ASN A 170 8.69 -30.01 24.84
C ASN A 170 7.34 -29.68 24.18
N LYS A 171 6.73 -28.53 24.47
CA LYS A 171 5.51 -28.05 23.81
C LYS A 171 5.82 -26.92 22.83
N MET A 172 5.23 -26.99 21.64
CA MET A 172 5.29 -25.90 20.67
C MET A 172 4.33 -24.79 21.10
N GLN A 173 4.85 -23.57 21.22
CA GLN A 173 4.09 -22.36 21.54
C GLN A 173 4.17 -21.40 20.37
N LYS A 174 3.04 -20.77 20.03
CA LYS A 174 3.02 -19.63 19.10
C LYS A 174 3.46 -18.39 19.86
N ILE A 175 4.22 -17.55 19.18
CA ILE A 175 4.69 -16.27 19.73
C ILE A 175 4.56 -15.18 18.67
N ASP A 176 4.54 -13.93 19.10
CA ASP A 176 4.58 -12.75 18.24
C ASP A 176 5.41 -11.60 18.84
N LEU A 177 5.33 -10.42 18.22
CA LEU A 177 6.03 -9.22 18.66
C LEU A 177 5.66 -8.79 20.09
N VAL A 178 4.41 -8.99 20.51
CA VAL A 178 3.97 -8.64 21.87
C VAL A 178 4.69 -9.50 22.89
N ASP A 179 4.88 -10.79 22.61
CA ASP A 179 5.69 -11.66 23.48
C ASP A 179 7.13 -11.13 23.60
N ALA A 180 7.74 -10.71 22.49
CA ALA A 180 9.10 -10.14 22.53
C ALA A 180 9.16 -8.87 23.40
N ILE A 181 8.16 -7.98 23.28
CA ILE A 181 8.06 -6.76 24.08
C ILE A 181 7.87 -7.09 25.57
N VAL A 182 6.94 -7.98 25.90
CA VAL A 182 6.62 -8.35 27.28
C VAL A 182 7.83 -9.01 27.94
N TYR A 183 8.47 -9.97 27.27
CA TYR A 183 9.64 -10.65 27.82
C TYR A 183 10.85 -9.72 27.93
N GLY A 184 11.03 -8.80 26.98
CA GLY A 184 12.12 -7.80 27.01
C GLY A 184 11.96 -6.76 28.12
N SER A 185 10.73 -6.43 28.50
CA SER A 185 10.44 -5.48 29.59
C SER A 185 10.69 -6.04 31.00
N ASN A 186 10.83 -7.36 31.13
CA ASN A 186 10.97 -8.01 32.41
C ASN A 186 12.44 -7.97 32.89
N ASN A 187 12.70 -7.27 34.00
CA ASN A 187 14.04 -7.11 34.57
C ASN A 187 14.68 -8.40 35.09
N LYS A 188 13.93 -9.50 35.20
CA LYS A 188 14.49 -10.80 35.55
C LYS A 188 15.16 -11.41 34.33
N LYS A 189 16.40 -11.94 34.49
CA LYS A 189 17.08 -12.72 33.44
C LYS A 189 16.16 -13.86 32.98
N ASN A 190 15.56 -13.70 31.80
CA ASN A 190 14.70 -14.70 31.20
C ASN A 190 15.48 -15.40 30.08
N ILE A 191 15.75 -16.69 30.29
CA ILE A 191 16.52 -17.54 29.35
C ILE A 191 15.84 -17.57 27.96
N PHE A 192 14.52 -17.37 27.90
CA PHE A 192 13.76 -17.42 26.66
C PHE A 192 13.75 -16.09 25.89
N SER A 193 14.14 -14.95 26.47
CA SER A 193 14.03 -13.63 25.82
C SER A 193 14.72 -13.59 24.45
N LYS A 194 15.96 -14.10 24.38
CA LYS A 194 16.72 -14.14 23.13
C LYS A 194 16.16 -15.15 22.11
N LEU A 195 15.52 -16.21 22.60
CA LEU A 195 14.86 -17.19 21.73
C LEU A 195 13.59 -16.58 21.12
N ILE A 196 12.81 -15.86 21.91
CA ILE A 196 11.60 -15.16 21.46
C ILE A 196 11.95 -14.07 20.45
N GLU A 197 12.91 -13.19 20.76
CA GLU A 197 13.40 -12.13 19.86
C GLU A 197 13.71 -12.66 18.45
N LYS A 198 14.43 -13.79 18.38
CA LYS A 198 14.85 -14.40 17.10
C LYS A 198 13.70 -15.02 16.28
N ASN A 199 12.57 -15.33 16.91
CA ASN A 199 11.52 -16.15 16.30
C ASN A 199 10.15 -15.45 16.24
N ALA A 200 9.96 -14.32 16.92
CA ALA A 200 8.68 -13.59 17.01
C ALA A 200 8.17 -13.09 15.65
N CYS A 201 9.08 -12.62 14.78
CA CYS A 201 8.77 -12.07 13.47
C CYS A 201 9.50 -12.87 12.37
N PRO A 202 9.01 -14.07 12.03
CA PRO A 202 9.74 -15.02 11.16
C PRO A 202 9.74 -14.63 9.67
N THR A 203 8.83 -13.75 9.23
CA THR A 203 8.64 -13.40 7.82
C THR A 203 8.35 -11.92 7.65
N CYS A 204 8.39 -11.42 6.41
CA CYS A 204 7.85 -10.10 6.07
C CYS A 204 6.31 -10.06 6.26
N GLY A 205 5.78 -8.84 6.40
CA GLY A 205 4.35 -8.57 6.57
C GLY A 205 4.04 -7.64 7.77
N SER A 206 2.80 -7.17 7.87
CA SER A 206 2.35 -6.43 9.07
C SER A 206 2.37 -7.35 10.29
N CYS A 207 2.23 -6.80 11.50
CA CYS A 207 2.15 -7.60 12.73
C CYS A 207 1.12 -8.74 12.58
N SER A 208 1.41 -9.91 13.14
CA SER A 208 0.59 -11.13 12.97
C SER A 208 -0.74 -11.11 13.73
N GLY A 209 -0.88 -10.27 14.76
CA GLY A 209 -2.12 -10.11 15.54
C GLY A 209 -3.11 -9.10 14.95
N MET A 210 -4.34 -9.05 15.48
CA MET A 210 -5.37 -8.06 15.09
C MET A 210 -5.12 -6.68 15.72
N PHE A 211 -4.03 -6.04 15.31
CA PHE A 211 -3.69 -4.65 15.66
C PHE A 211 -4.18 -3.68 14.58
N THR A 212 -3.72 -2.43 14.61
CA THR A 212 -4.19 -1.37 13.70
C THR A 212 -4.01 -1.76 12.24
N ALA A 213 -2.83 -2.23 11.83
CA ALA A 213 -2.55 -2.64 10.44
C ALA A 213 -3.61 -3.60 9.89
N ASN A 214 -3.84 -4.73 10.56
CA ASN A 214 -4.77 -5.74 10.08
C ASN A 214 -6.23 -5.28 10.22
N SER A 215 -6.56 -4.54 11.28
CA SER A 215 -7.90 -3.96 11.44
C SER A 215 -8.25 -2.98 10.33
N MET A 216 -7.30 -2.10 9.96
CA MET A 216 -7.48 -1.12 8.89
C MET A 216 -7.50 -1.79 7.51
N ASN A 217 -6.70 -2.84 7.29
CA ASN A 217 -6.77 -3.60 6.03
C ASN A 217 -8.08 -4.39 5.90
N CYS A 218 -8.65 -4.89 7.00
CA CYS A 218 -10.00 -5.47 6.99
C CYS A 218 -11.06 -4.38 6.77
N LEU A 219 -10.88 -3.18 7.34
CA LEU A 219 -11.80 -2.07 7.13
C LEU A 219 -11.87 -1.66 5.64
N THR A 220 -10.74 -1.65 4.92
CA THR A 220 -10.76 -1.34 3.47
C THR A 220 -11.53 -2.38 2.66
N GLU A 221 -11.57 -3.65 3.08
CA GLU A 221 -12.46 -4.66 2.48
C GLU A 221 -13.93 -4.33 2.73
N VAL A 222 -14.28 -4.01 3.98
CA VAL A 222 -15.67 -3.69 4.38
C VAL A 222 -16.18 -2.45 3.64
N LEU A 223 -15.31 -1.45 3.44
CA LEU A 223 -15.64 -0.25 2.67
C LEU A 223 -15.75 -0.50 1.15
N GLY A 224 -15.47 -1.72 0.68
CA GLY A 224 -15.48 -2.05 -0.76
C GLY A 224 -14.31 -1.47 -1.54
N LEU A 225 -13.26 -1.02 -0.85
CA LEU A 225 -12.05 -0.45 -1.45
C LEU A 225 -10.94 -1.50 -1.64
N ALA A 226 -11.14 -2.72 -1.15
CA ALA A 226 -10.24 -3.84 -1.33
C ALA A 226 -11.02 -5.15 -1.54
N PHE A 227 -10.38 -6.15 -2.16
CA PHE A 227 -11.01 -7.45 -2.37
C PHE A 227 -11.04 -8.29 -1.08
N PRO A 228 -12.01 -9.23 -0.95
CA PRO A 228 -12.06 -10.17 0.16
C PRO A 228 -10.75 -10.95 0.34
N GLY A 229 -10.14 -10.86 1.52
CA GLY A 229 -8.84 -11.48 1.81
C GLY A 229 -7.66 -10.50 1.84
N ASN A 230 -7.90 -9.21 1.60
CA ASN A 230 -6.88 -8.17 1.62
C ASN A 230 -6.16 -8.04 2.97
N GLY A 231 -6.87 -7.97 4.09
CA GLY A 231 -6.33 -7.86 5.44
C GLY A 231 -6.04 -9.19 6.12
N THR A 232 -6.53 -10.32 5.59
CA THR A 232 -6.46 -11.62 6.28
C THR A 232 -5.50 -12.62 5.64
N LEU A 233 -5.19 -12.50 4.35
CA LEU A 233 -4.29 -13.43 3.67
C LEU A 233 -2.82 -13.12 4.00
N LEU A 234 -2.09 -14.07 4.57
CA LEU A 234 -0.69 -13.89 4.95
C LEU A 234 0.19 -13.46 3.76
N ALA A 235 1.21 -12.63 4.03
CA ALA A 235 2.14 -12.12 3.02
C ALA A 235 2.88 -13.24 2.27
N THR A 236 3.13 -14.36 2.95
CA THR A 236 3.78 -15.58 2.46
C THR A 236 2.83 -16.54 1.74
N HIS A 237 1.52 -16.33 1.82
CA HIS A 237 0.55 -17.30 1.33
C HIS A 237 0.65 -17.44 -0.20
N SER A 238 0.64 -18.67 -0.72
CA SER A 238 0.78 -18.96 -2.15
C SER A 238 -0.27 -18.24 -3.03
N ASN A 239 -1.51 -18.14 -2.51
CA ASN A 239 -2.60 -17.42 -3.16
C ASN A 239 -2.41 -15.89 -3.27
N ARG A 240 -1.43 -15.27 -2.59
CA ARG A 240 -1.23 -13.81 -2.67
C ARG A 240 -0.96 -13.33 -4.09
N LYS A 241 -0.20 -14.09 -4.88
CA LYS A 241 0.04 -13.74 -6.29
C LYS A 241 -1.25 -13.69 -7.11
N LYS A 242 -2.09 -14.72 -6.98
CA LYS A 242 -3.39 -14.78 -7.66
C LYS A 242 -4.31 -13.65 -7.19
N PHE A 243 -4.29 -13.38 -5.89
CA PHE A 243 -5.04 -12.30 -5.29
C PHE A 243 -4.66 -10.94 -5.86
N PHE A 244 -3.35 -10.66 -6.01
CA PHE A 244 -2.86 -9.41 -6.61
C PHE A 244 -3.26 -9.26 -8.09
N SER A 245 -3.21 -10.34 -8.89
CA SER A 245 -3.70 -10.29 -10.28
C SER A 245 -5.17 -9.86 -10.34
N LEU A 246 -6.02 -10.40 -9.46
CA LEU A 246 -7.45 -10.05 -9.43
C LEU A 246 -7.66 -8.57 -9.11
N GLN A 247 -6.88 -8.00 -8.18
CA GLN A 247 -7.02 -6.60 -7.80
C GLN A 247 -6.59 -5.63 -8.90
N ALA A 248 -5.55 -5.98 -9.65
CA ALA A 248 -4.99 -5.09 -10.66
C ALA A 248 -5.77 -5.06 -11.98
N ASN A 249 -6.78 -5.91 -12.14
CA ASN A 249 -7.63 -5.99 -13.34
C ASN A 249 -8.81 -5.01 -13.37
N ILE A 250 -9.02 -4.19 -12.32
CA ILE A 250 -10.13 -3.21 -12.24
C ILE A 250 -9.71 -1.86 -12.80
#